data_AF-A0A520IVN1-F1
#
_entry.id   AF-A0A520IVN1-F1
#
_cell.length_a   1.000
_cell.length_b   1.000
_cell.length_c   1.000
_cell.angle_alpha   90.00
_cell.angle_beta   90.00
_cell.angle_gamma   90.00
#
_symmetry.space_group_name_H-M   'P 1'
#
loop_
_entity.id
_entity.type
_entity.pdbx_description
1 polymer ?
#
loop_
_entity_poly.entity_id
_entity_poly.type
_entity_poly.pdbx_seq_one_letter_code
_entity_poly.pdbx_strand_id
1 'polypeptide(L)'
;LLGCAFWIGTGWADGAGAVLIAGVCCALFGNSDDPAPAIMAFFYGTIIGLVVSAVYAFAILPRVTDFVTLAAVLAPPMLIGGMFLARPTTLLMTLGALLGGLNTVGLNDRFGGGFDQFMNGAIAQLIGTLFAVVTVGLFQTIGAQTSARRLLRAGWRELATRADSTGRPDTAGWIARMLDRIGLLAPRLALQGEDPGKPLLDALTDLRVGVAVGELRQLRIDGPVDEAAMITPVLRGVGTHYRALRPNQPAPPEPDLLAGIDRALAGFASSMPERHRTSVLALTSLRRNLFPSAPAYAGSPEMPA
;
A
#
# COMPACT_ATOMS: atom_id res chain seq x y z
N LEU A 1 -11.97 -4.27 -22.14
CA LEU A 1 -13.35 -3.80 -22.42
C LEU A 1 -13.40 -2.32 -22.79
N LEU A 2 -13.02 -1.38 -21.91
CA LEU A 2 -13.02 0.05 -22.21
C LEU A 2 -12.22 0.41 -23.49
N GLY A 3 -11.00 -0.08 -23.62
CA GLY A 3 -10.19 0.12 -24.83
C GLY A 3 -10.82 -0.50 -26.09
N CYS A 4 -11.44 -1.67 -25.97
CA CYS A 4 -12.14 -2.34 -27.08
C CYS A 4 -13.36 -1.52 -27.54
N ALA A 5 -14.15 -0.99 -26.60
CA ALA A 5 -15.30 -0.16 -26.91
C ALA A 5 -14.88 1.16 -27.59
N PHE A 6 -13.79 1.78 -27.12
CA PHE A 6 -13.19 2.96 -27.76
C PHE A 6 -12.74 2.66 -29.19
N TRP A 7 -12.00 1.57 -29.40
CA TRP A 7 -11.53 1.17 -30.73
C TRP A 7 -12.70 0.91 -31.70
N ILE A 8 -13.67 0.12 -31.28
CA ILE A 8 -14.86 -0.20 -32.10
C ILE A 8 -15.67 1.06 -32.41
N GLY A 9 -15.84 1.95 -31.42
CA GLY A 9 -16.59 3.20 -31.60
C GLY A 9 -15.89 4.24 -32.48
N THR A 10 -14.56 4.30 -32.46
CA THR A 10 -13.77 5.24 -33.28
C THR A 10 -13.48 4.73 -34.68
N GLY A 11 -13.64 3.42 -34.93
CA GLY A 11 -13.28 2.80 -36.21
C GLY A 11 -11.79 2.92 -36.54
N TRP A 12 -10.93 3.13 -35.53
CA TRP A 12 -9.52 3.41 -35.73
C TRP A 12 -8.79 2.17 -36.26
N ALA A 13 -8.18 2.29 -37.45
CA ALA A 13 -7.57 1.17 -38.17
C ALA A 13 -6.59 0.34 -37.32
N ASP A 14 -5.67 0.99 -36.59
CA ASP A 14 -4.67 0.30 -35.76
C ASP A 14 -5.02 0.27 -34.26
N GLY A 15 -6.27 0.60 -33.90
CA GLY A 15 -6.68 0.61 -32.49
C GLY A 15 -6.66 -0.78 -31.83
N ALA A 16 -6.74 -1.86 -32.61
CA ALA A 16 -6.52 -3.22 -32.12
C ALA A 16 -5.12 -3.39 -31.48
N GLY A 17 -4.08 -2.80 -32.09
CA GLY A 17 -2.72 -2.82 -31.58
C GLY A 17 -2.60 -2.07 -30.25
N ALA A 18 -3.27 -0.93 -30.13
CA ALA A 18 -3.32 -0.17 -28.88
C ALA A 18 -3.96 -0.99 -27.74
N VAL A 19 -5.06 -1.70 -28.02
CA VAL A 19 -5.75 -2.56 -27.04
C VAL A 19 -4.88 -3.75 -26.64
N LEU A 20 -4.17 -4.37 -27.59
CA LEU A 20 -3.26 -5.48 -27.33
C LEU A 20 -2.13 -5.07 -26.38
N ILE A 21 -1.44 -3.96 -26.69
CA ILE A 21 -0.36 -3.43 -25.84
C ILE A 21 -0.89 -3.07 -24.45
N ALA A 22 -2.09 -2.50 -24.38
CA ALA A 22 -2.71 -2.23 -23.10
C ALA A 22 -2.94 -3.51 -22.27
N GLY A 23 -3.41 -4.59 -22.90
CA GLY A 23 -3.56 -5.90 -22.27
C GLY A 23 -2.24 -6.49 -21.76
N VAL A 24 -1.17 -6.42 -22.57
CA VAL A 24 0.17 -6.87 -22.19
C VAL A 24 0.69 -6.10 -20.98
N CYS A 25 0.55 -4.77 -20.98
CA CYS A 25 0.95 -3.95 -19.84
C CYS A 25 0.15 -4.31 -18.58
N CYS A 26 -1.17 -4.47 -18.68
CA CYS A 26 -1.99 -4.89 -17.55
C CYS A 26 -1.56 -6.26 -16.97
N ALA A 27 -1.18 -7.22 -17.82
CA ALA A 27 -0.71 -8.52 -17.37
C ALA A 27 0.68 -8.45 -16.72
N LEU A 28 1.59 -7.65 -17.30
CA LEU A 28 2.97 -7.51 -16.80
C LEU A 28 3.02 -6.77 -15.45
N PHE A 29 2.18 -5.74 -15.29
CA PHE A 29 2.21 -4.85 -14.14
C PHE A 29 1.10 -5.11 -13.12
N GLY A 30 0.18 -6.03 -13.38
CA GLY A 30 -0.98 -6.31 -12.53
C GLY A 30 -0.64 -6.76 -11.10
N ASN A 31 0.57 -7.26 -10.88
CA ASN A 31 1.05 -7.73 -9.57
C ASN A 31 2.16 -6.86 -8.95
N SER A 32 2.47 -5.69 -9.54
CA SER A 32 3.48 -4.78 -8.98
C SER A 32 2.88 -3.91 -7.88
N ASP A 33 3.57 -3.73 -6.75
CA ASP A 33 3.08 -2.88 -5.63
C ASP A 33 3.18 -1.37 -5.92
N ASP A 34 4.11 -0.96 -6.80
CA ASP A 34 4.25 0.41 -7.32
C ASP A 34 4.45 0.40 -8.85
N PRO A 35 3.36 0.40 -9.62
CA PRO A 35 3.42 0.24 -11.07
C PRO A 35 3.85 1.52 -11.78
N ALA A 36 3.77 2.70 -11.14
CA ALA A 36 4.00 3.98 -11.81
C ALA A 36 5.43 4.11 -12.39
N PRO A 37 6.51 3.92 -11.61
CA PRO A 37 7.87 4.00 -12.15
C PRO A 37 8.16 2.87 -13.16
N ALA A 38 7.61 1.68 -12.92
CA ALA A 38 7.77 0.51 -13.77
C ALA A 38 7.17 0.74 -15.17
N ILE A 39 5.94 1.27 -15.24
CA ILE A 39 5.27 1.54 -16.53
C ILE A 39 5.90 2.75 -17.22
N MET A 40 6.38 3.76 -16.48
CA MET A 40 7.10 4.89 -17.08
C MET A 40 8.44 4.45 -17.72
N ALA A 41 9.20 3.59 -17.05
CA ALA A 41 10.40 2.99 -17.63
C ALA A 41 10.07 2.23 -18.93
N PHE A 42 8.97 1.46 -18.94
CA PHE A 42 8.47 0.80 -20.13
C PHE A 42 8.04 1.76 -21.24
N PHE A 43 7.40 2.88 -20.88
CA PHE A 43 6.98 3.93 -21.83
C PHE A 43 8.19 4.60 -22.50
N TYR A 44 9.20 5.01 -21.72
CA TYR A 44 10.46 5.56 -22.27
C TYR A 44 11.20 4.55 -23.12
N GLY A 45 11.22 3.29 -22.68
CA GLY A 45 11.71 2.17 -23.48
C GLY A 45 11.03 2.08 -24.84
N THR A 46 9.69 2.10 -24.84
CA THR A 46 8.87 2.07 -26.06
C THR A 46 9.22 3.21 -27.01
N ILE A 47 9.41 4.43 -26.51
CA ILE A 47 9.84 5.58 -27.32
C ILE A 47 11.20 5.31 -27.99
N ILE A 48 12.19 4.80 -27.24
CA ILE A 48 13.50 4.45 -27.78
C ILE A 48 13.36 3.37 -28.85
N GLY A 49 12.54 2.35 -28.58
CA GLY A 49 12.23 1.29 -29.54
C GLY A 49 11.63 1.83 -30.83
N LEU A 50 10.70 2.77 -30.75
CA LEU A 50 10.07 3.42 -31.92
C LEU A 50 11.09 4.22 -32.74
N VAL A 51 12.00 4.95 -32.10
CA VAL A 51 13.06 5.71 -32.80
C VAL A 51 14.01 4.76 -33.53
N VAL A 52 14.47 3.71 -32.85
CA VAL A 52 15.34 2.68 -33.47
C VAL A 52 14.61 1.99 -34.63
N SER A 53 13.33 1.67 -34.42
CA SER A 53 12.46 1.07 -35.43
C SER A 53 12.30 1.94 -36.67
N ALA A 54 12.12 3.25 -36.51
CA ALA A 54 12.07 4.18 -37.64
C ALA A 54 13.35 4.14 -38.48
N VAL A 55 14.53 4.13 -37.83
CA VAL A 55 15.81 4.01 -38.52
C VAL A 55 15.90 2.68 -39.28
N TYR A 56 15.47 1.59 -38.65
CA TYR A 56 15.46 0.27 -39.29
C TYR A 56 14.51 0.22 -40.48
N ALA A 57 13.26 0.68 -40.32
CA ALA A 57 12.22 0.63 -41.33
C ALA A 57 12.53 1.51 -42.56
N PHE A 58 13.13 2.69 -42.38
CA PHE A 58 13.32 3.65 -43.48
C PHE A 58 14.74 3.74 -44.03
N ALA A 59 15.79 3.44 -43.25
CA ALA A 59 17.18 3.57 -43.70
C ALA A 59 17.86 2.23 -44.01
N ILE A 60 17.50 1.19 -43.25
CA ILE A 60 18.21 -0.09 -43.26
C ILE A 60 17.46 -1.13 -44.10
N LEU A 61 16.24 -1.50 -43.69
CA LEU A 61 15.45 -2.57 -44.30
C LEU A 61 15.19 -2.37 -45.80
N PRO A 62 14.95 -1.16 -46.33
CA PRO A 62 14.80 -0.96 -47.77
C PRO A 62 16.04 -1.35 -48.60
N ARG A 63 17.21 -1.48 -47.96
CA ARG A 63 18.47 -1.89 -48.59
C ARG A 63 18.81 -3.36 -48.38
N VAL A 64 18.01 -4.08 -47.60
CA VAL A 64 18.22 -5.49 -47.28
C VAL A 64 17.41 -6.34 -48.27
N THR A 65 18.12 -7.10 -49.12
CA THR A 65 17.50 -7.91 -50.19
C THR A 65 17.39 -9.39 -49.84
N ASP A 66 18.19 -9.87 -48.87
CA ASP A 66 18.35 -11.29 -48.58
C ASP A 66 18.24 -11.59 -47.08
N PHE A 67 17.77 -12.79 -46.76
CA PHE A 67 17.56 -13.25 -45.39
C PHE A 67 18.83 -13.20 -44.53
N VAL A 68 19.98 -13.57 -45.10
CA VAL A 68 21.26 -13.58 -44.35
C VAL A 68 21.63 -12.17 -43.90
N THR A 69 21.45 -11.17 -44.77
CA THR A 69 21.70 -9.76 -44.47
C THR A 69 20.69 -9.24 -43.45
N LEU A 70 19.42 -9.64 -43.54
CA LEU A 70 18.40 -9.32 -42.55
C LEU A 70 18.78 -9.84 -41.15
N ALA A 71 19.16 -11.11 -41.06
CA ALA A 71 19.58 -11.75 -39.81
C ALA A 71 20.84 -11.06 -39.23
N ALA A 72 21.83 -10.77 -40.08
CA ALA A 72 23.06 -10.09 -39.66
C ALA A 72 22.80 -8.69 -39.11
N VAL A 73 21.82 -7.97 -39.64
CA VAL A 73 21.50 -6.59 -39.23
C VAL A 73 20.56 -6.53 -38.02
N LEU A 74 19.71 -7.54 -37.83
CA LEU A 74 18.89 -7.69 -36.62
C LEU A 74 19.66 -8.31 -35.43
N ALA A 75 20.74 -9.05 -35.68
CA ALA A 75 21.49 -9.69 -34.62
C ALA A 75 22.06 -8.70 -33.56
N PRO A 76 22.70 -7.56 -33.92
CA PRO A 76 23.21 -6.62 -32.93
C PRO A 76 22.14 -6.07 -31.97
N PRO A 77 21.01 -5.48 -32.42
CA PRO A 77 20.01 -4.95 -31.49
C PRO A 77 19.34 -6.06 -30.67
N MET A 78 19.15 -7.26 -31.23
CA MET A 78 18.60 -8.41 -30.51
C MET A 78 19.54 -8.89 -29.39
N LEU A 79 20.84 -9.01 -29.67
CA LEU A 79 21.84 -9.44 -28.68
C LEU A 79 22.05 -8.38 -27.59
N ILE A 80 22.13 -7.11 -27.97
CA ILE A 80 22.22 -5.99 -27.02
C ILE A 80 20.96 -5.93 -26.15
N GLY A 81 19.78 -6.03 -26.76
CA GLY A 81 18.50 -6.11 -26.05
C GLY A 81 18.45 -7.28 -25.08
N GLY A 82 18.84 -8.49 -25.50
CA GLY A 82 18.90 -9.67 -24.62
C GLY A 82 19.84 -9.46 -23.42
N MET A 83 20.98 -8.82 -23.62
CA MET A 83 21.93 -8.50 -22.55
C MET A 83 21.35 -7.53 -21.52
N PHE A 84 20.65 -6.47 -21.96
CA PHE A 84 20.00 -5.53 -21.05
C PHE A 84 18.76 -6.12 -20.38
N LEU A 85 18.09 -7.08 -21.01
CA LEU A 85 16.95 -7.79 -20.45
C LEU A 85 17.35 -8.67 -19.25
N ALA A 86 18.57 -9.21 -19.26
CA ALA A 86 19.12 -9.98 -18.15
C ALA A 86 19.46 -9.13 -16.90
N ARG A 87 19.43 -7.79 -17.01
CA ARG A 87 19.72 -6.88 -15.90
C ARG A 87 18.42 -6.34 -15.29
N PRO A 88 18.15 -6.56 -13.99
CA PRO A 88 16.89 -6.16 -13.36
C PRO A 88 16.64 -4.65 -13.40
N THR A 89 17.71 -3.84 -13.40
CA THR A 89 17.61 -2.37 -13.44
C THR A 89 17.16 -1.82 -14.80
N THR A 90 17.45 -2.51 -15.90
CA THR A 90 17.10 -2.09 -17.27
C THR A 90 16.01 -2.93 -17.90
N LEU A 91 15.54 -3.97 -17.23
CA LEU A 91 14.61 -4.97 -17.74
C LEU A 91 13.36 -4.34 -18.36
N LEU A 92 12.65 -3.48 -17.62
CA LEU A 92 11.38 -2.91 -18.06
C LEU A 92 11.54 -1.92 -19.23
N MET A 93 12.59 -1.10 -19.17
CA MET A 93 12.93 -0.19 -20.26
C MET A 93 13.30 -0.95 -21.54
N THR A 94 14.03 -2.05 -21.39
CA THR A 94 14.43 -2.92 -22.51
C THR A 94 13.23 -3.68 -23.08
N LEU A 95 12.34 -4.18 -22.23
CA LEU A 95 11.07 -4.79 -22.66
C LEU A 95 10.22 -3.81 -23.48
N GLY A 96 10.09 -2.56 -23.01
CA GLY A 96 9.41 -1.52 -23.75
C GLY A 96 10.04 -1.27 -25.11
N ALA A 97 11.37 -1.15 -25.15
CA ALA A 97 12.10 -0.93 -26.41
C ALA A 97 11.95 -2.09 -27.40
N LEU A 98 12.01 -3.34 -26.92
CA LEU A 98 11.86 -4.52 -27.77
C LEU A 98 10.43 -4.68 -28.27
N LEU A 99 9.42 -4.59 -27.38
CA LEU A 99 8.01 -4.72 -27.77
C LEU A 99 7.55 -3.54 -28.64
N GLY A 100 8.06 -2.33 -28.37
CA GLY A 100 7.85 -1.13 -29.19
C GLY A 100 8.48 -1.28 -30.58
N GLY A 101 9.77 -1.62 -30.60
CA GLY A 101 10.56 -1.66 -31.82
C GLY A 101 10.18 -2.81 -32.74
N LEU A 102 10.12 -4.04 -32.24
CA LEU A 102 9.83 -5.23 -33.06
C LEU A 102 8.45 -5.17 -33.71
N ASN A 103 7.46 -4.65 -32.98
CA ASN A 103 6.10 -4.52 -33.47
C ASN A 103 5.98 -3.48 -34.62
N THR A 104 6.82 -2.45 -34.61
CA THR A 104 6.75 -1.33 -35.57
C THR A 104 7.79 -1.39 -36.70
N VAL A 105 8.82 -2.25 -36.57
CA VAL A 105 9.92 -2.37 -37.55
C VAL A 105 9.44 -2.84 -38.92
N GLY A 106 8.20 -3.35 -39.02
CA GLY A 106 7.59 -3.72 -40.30
C GLY A 106 7.82 -5.18 -40.71
N LEU A 107 8.25 -6.05 -39.78
CA LEU A 107 8.35 -7.52 -39.98
C LEU A 107 6.99 -8.23 -40.10
N ASN A 108 5.94 -7.51 -40.50
CA ASN A 108 4.62 -8.05 -40.74
C ASN A 108 4.50 -8.59 -42.18
N ASP A 109 3.45 -9.36 -42.42
CA ASP A 109 3.20 -10.12 -43.66
C ASP A 109 3.23 -9.28 -44.96
N ARG A 110 3.13 -7.95 -44.84
CA ARG A 110 3.42 -6.98 -45.90
C ARG A 110 4.29 -5.85 -45.35
N PHE A 111 5.48 -5.68 -45.92
CA PHE A 111 6.30 -4.49 -45.68
C PHE A 111 5.67 -3.30 -46.43
N GLY A 112 4.71 -2.65 -45.78
CA GLY A 112 4.14 -1.38 -46.24
C GLY A 112 5.09 -0.26 -45.85
N GLY A 113 6.05 0.11 -46.71
CA GLY A 113 7.03 1.17 -46.47
C GLY A 113 6.45 2.60 -46.37
N GLY A 114 5.15 2.73 -46.10
CA GLY A 114 4.46 4.01 -45.95
C GLY A 114 4.70 4.61 -44.57
N PHE A 115 5.20 5.85 -44.55
CA PHE A 115 5.37 6.63 -43.32
C PHE A 115 4.07 6.77 -42.52
N ASP A 116 2.92 6.88 -43.21
CA ASP A 116 1.60 7.02 -42.59
C ASP A 116 1.23 5.81 -41.72
N GLN A 117 1.48 4.59 -42.23
CA GLN A 117 1.19 3.37 -41.50
C GLN A 117 2.13 3.22 -40.28
N PHE A 118 3.41 3.55 -40.46
CA PHE A 118 4.37 3.56 -39.36
C PHE A 118 3.97 4.55 -38.25
N MET A 119 3.59 5.77 -38.62
CA MET A 119 3.15 6.79 -37.67
C MET A 119 1.87 6.40 -36.94
N ASN A 120 0.88 5.86 -37.66
CA ASN A 120 -0.37 5.42 -37.04
C ASN A 120 -0.11 4.27 -36.03
N GLY A 121 0.74 3.30 -36.39
CA GLY A 121 1.14 2.22 -35.49
C GLY A 121 1.94 2.71 -34.27
N ALA A 122 2.87 3.65 -34.47
CA ALA A 122 3.63 4.26 -33.38
C ALA A 122 2.72 5.01 -32.39
N ILE A 123 1.77 5.80 -32.90
CA ILE A 123 0.77 6.51 -32.09
C ILE A 123 -0.13 5.50 -31.37
N ALA A 124 -0.59 4.45 -32.04
CA ALA A 124 -1.37 3.38 -31.44
C ALA A 124 -0.65 2.72 -30.27
N GLN A 125 0.64 2.44 -30.42
CA GLN A 125 1.44 1.84 -29.38
C GLN A 125 1.65 2.77 -28.18
N LEU A 126 1.93 4.07 -28.42
CA LEU A 126 2.07 5.05 -27.34
C LEU A 126 0.76 5.27 -26.59
N ILE A 127 -0.36 5.40 -27.30
CA ILE A 127 -1.69 5.56 -26.69
C ILE A 127 -2.08 4.31 -25.91
N GLY A 128 -1.86 3.11 -26.45
CA GLY A 128 -2.13 1.85 -25.74
C GLY A 128 -1.31 1.72 -24.46
N THR A 129 -0.02 2.07 -24.51
CA THR A 129 0.85 2.09 -23.34
C THR A 129 0.38 3.11 -22.30
N LEU A 130 0.07 4.33 -22.71
CA LEU A 130 -0.41 5.39 -21.81
C LEU A 130 -1.77 5.04 -21.20
N PHE A 131 -2.69 4.47 -21.99
CA PHE A 131 -3.97 3.99 -21.49
C PHE A 131 -3.80 2.93 -20.41
N ALA A 132 -2.82 2.02 -20.56
CA ALA A 132 -2.48 1.05 -19.53
C ALA A 132 -1.90 1.71 -18.27
N VAL A 133 -1.00 2.70 -18.41
CA VAL A 133 -0.49 3.49 -17.27
C VAL A 133 -1.64 4.03 -16.45
N VAL A 134 -2.56 4.74 -17.09
CA VAL A 134 -3.67 5.41 -16.43
C VAL A 134 -4.60 4.37 -15.78
N THR A 135 -4.93 3.31 -16.50
CA THR A 135 -5.84 2.26 -16.02
C THR A 135 -5.24 1.52 -14.82
N VAL A 136 -4.02 1.00 -14.95
CA VAL A 136 -3.33 0.25 -13.88
C VAL A 136 -3.10 1.16 -12.67
N GLY A 137 -2.61 2.38 -12.90
CA GLY A 137 -2.40 3.36 -11.85
C GLY A 137 -3.67 3.68 -11.08
N LEU A 138 -4.80 3.93 -11.77
CA LEU A 138 -6.09 4.24 -11.14
C LEU A 138 -6.64 3.06 -10.33
N PHE A 139 -6.64 1.84 -10.90
CA PHE A 139 -7.19 0.67 -10.20
C PHE A 139 -6.33 0.23 -9.01
N GLN A 140 -5.00 0.28 -9.13
CA GLN A 140 -4.11 -0.14 -8.06
C GLN A 140 -4.01 0.86 -6.90
N THR A 141 -4.02 2.18 -7.16
CA THR A 141 -4.07 3.17 -6.08
C THR A 141 -5.32 2.99 -5.23
N ILE A 142 -6.50 2.85 -5.86
CA ILE A 142 -7.75 2.57 -5.15
C ILE A 142 -7.67 1.27 -4.33
N GLY A 143 -7.05 0.22 -4.90
CA GLY A 143 -6.81 -1.06 -4.23
C GLY A 143 -5.92 -0.94 -2.99
N ALA A 144 -4.79 -0.25 -3.10
CA ALA A 144 -3.82 -0.03 -2.02
C ALA A 144 -4.41 0.80 -0.87
N GLN A 145 -5.16 1.87 -1.16
CA GLN A 145 -5.84 2.62 -0.10
C GLN A 145 -6.87 1.77 0.63
N THR A 146 -7.64 0.97 -0.12
CA THR A 146 -8.70 0.15 0.45
C THR A 146 -8.13 -0.99 1.30
N SER A 147 -7.04 -1.62 0.85
CA SER A 147 -6.37 -2.68 1.60
C SER A 147 -5.78 -2.15 2.91
N ALA A 148 -5.07 -1.01 2.88
CA ALA A 148 -4.54 -0.34 4.07
C ALA A 148 -5.66 -0.01 5.07
N ARG A 149 -6.76 0.61 4.59
CA ARG A 149 -7.95 0.91 5.42
C ARG A 149 -8.57 -0.35 6.03
N ARG A 150 -8.68 -1.44 5.27
CA ARG A 150 -9.20 -2.72 5.77
C ARG A 150 -8.30 -3.29 6.86
N LEU A 151 -6.99 -3.19 6.68
CA LEU A 151 -6.00 -3.72 7.59
C LEU A 151 -5.96 -2.95 8.92
N LEU A 152 -6.02 -1.62 8.87
CA LEU A 152 -6.18 -0.75 10.06
C LEU A 152 -7.48 -1.07 10.81
N ARG A 153 -8.62 -1.13 10.12
CA ARG A 153 -9.90 -1.48 10.76
C ARG A 153 -9.87 -2.86 11.40
N ALA A 154 -9.19 -3.81 10.79
CA ALA A 154 -9.05 -5.15 11.36
C ALA A 154 -8.18 -5.12 12.63
N GLY A 155 -7.14 -4.29 12.67
CA GLY A 155 -6.36 -4.02 13.88
C GLY A 155 -7.20 -3.42 15.01
N TRP A 156 -7.95 -2.36 14.71
CA TRP A 156 -8.83 -1.72 15.70
C TRP A 156 -9.93 -2.64 16.22
N ARG A 157 -10.55 -3.46 15.35
CA ARG A 157 -11.53 -4.47 15.77
C ARG A 157 -10.90 -5.53 16.67
N GLU A 158 -9.69 -5.98 16.35
CA GLU A 158 -8.98 -6.95 17.19
C GLU A 158 -8.65 -6.36 18.57
N LEU A 159 -8.20 -5.11 18.63
CA LEU A 159 -7.95 -4.39 19.87
C LEU A 159 -9.25 -4.19 20.69
N ALA A 160 -10.34 -3.81 20.02
CA ALA A 160 -11.64 -3.67 20.67
C ALA A 160 -12.21 -4.99 21.19
N THR A 161 -12.03 -6.09 20.46
CA THR A 161 -12.41 -7.43 20.92
C THR A 161 -11.51 -7.89 22.07
N ARG A 162 -10.21 -7.56 22.01
CA ARG A 162 -9.26 -7.85 23.09
C ARG A 162 -9.70 -7.17 24.38
N ALA A 163 -10.12 -5.91 24.35
CA ALA A 163 -10.56 -5.17 25.52
C ALA A 163 -11.76 -5.83 26.25
N ASP A 164 -12.70 -6.41 25.50
CA ASP A 164 -13.92 -7.04 26.05
C ASP A 164 -13.76 -8.52 26.39
N SER A 165 -12.74 -9.20 25.86
CA SER A 165 -12.55 -10.63 26.07
C SER A 165 -12.42 -10.96 27.57
N THR A 166 -12.81 -12.18 27.96
CA THR A 166 -12.77 -12.69 29.35
C THR A 166 -11.61 -13.66 29.63
N GLY A 167 -10.94 -14.21 28.60
CA GLY A 167 -9.85 -15.20 28.76
C GLY A 167 -8.48 -14.61 29.12
N ARG A 168 -7.50 -15.45 29.51
CA ARG A 168 -6.13 -14.96 29.77
C ARG A 168 -5.52 -14.27 28.53
N PRO A 169 -4.90 -13.09 28.67
CA PRO A 169 -4.30 -12.38 27.54
C PRO A 169 -3.06 -13.11 27.02
N ASP A 170 -3.08 -13.52 25.75
CA ASP A 170 -1.85 -13.78 24.99
C ASP A 170 -1.30 -12.44 24.50
N THR A 171 -0.37 -11.87 25.26
CA THR A 171 0.25 -10.57 24.93
C THR A 171 1.34 -10.74 23.88
N ALA A 172 2.19 -11.76 24.01
CA ALA A 172 3.29 -11.99 23.08
C ALA A 172 2.79 -12.31 21.66
N GLY A 173 1.84 -13.24 21.51
CA GLY A 173 1.29 -13.58 20.20
C GLY A 173 0.49 -12.45 19.57
N TRP A 174 -0.18 -11.60 20.37
CA TRP A 174 -0.86 -10.41 19.86
C TRP A 174 0.11 -9.33 19.38
N ILE A 175 1.20 -9.06 20.13
CA ILE A 175 2.25 -8.13 19.70
C ILE A 175 2.85 -8.60 18.37
N ALA A 176 3.17 -9.89 18.25
CA ALA A 176 3.73 -10.45 17.02
C ALA A 176 2.78 -10.25 15.83
N ARG A 177 1.48 -10.54 15.99
CA ARG A 177 0.47 -10.32 14.93
C ARG A 177 0.32 -8.84 14.55
N MET A 178 0.37 -7.93 15.52
CA MET A 178 0.27 -6.49 15.23
C MET A 178 1.52 -5.95 14.55
N LEU A 179 2.71 -6.40 14.97
CA LEU A 179 3.96 -6.02 14.30
C LEU A 179 4.00 -6.53 12.86
N ASP A 180 3.56 -7.77 12.59
CA ASP A 180 3.42 -8.29 11.23
C ASP A 180 2.46 -7.42 10.39
N ARG A 181 1.32 -7.04 10.99
CA ARG A 181 0.34 -6.16 10.36
C ARG A 181 0.90 -4.77 10.04
N ILE A 182 1.69 -4.21 10.94
CA ILE A 182 2.40 -2.94 10.75
C ILE A 182 3.45 -3.08 9.63
N GLY A 183 4.18 -4.20 9.59
CA GLY A 183 5.13 -4.52 8.51
C GLY A 183 4.46 -4.59 7.14
N LEU A 184 3.25 -5.14 7.06
CA LEU A 184 2.43 -5.16 5.85
C LEU A 184 1.82 -3.79 5.48
N LEU A 185 1.69 -2.88 6.45
CA LEU A 185 1.16 -1.52 6.23
C LEU A 185 2.25 -0.55 5.77
N ALA A 186 3.46 -0.67 6.30
CA ALA A 186 4.59 0.24 6.06
C ALA A 186 4.84 0.55 4.57
N PRO A 187 5.02 -0.44 3.66
CA PRO A 187 5.27 -0.15 2.25
C PRO A 187 4.09 0.52 1.56
N ARG A 188 2.85 0.22 1.98
CA ARG A 188 1.63 0.76 1.36
C ARG A 188 1.34 2.20 1.78
N LEU A 189 1.71 2.56 3.01
CA LEU A 189 1.55 3.92 3.54
C LEU A 189 2.67 4.85 3.04
N ALA A 190 3.87 4.32 2.80
CA ALA A 190 4.97 5.07 2.19
C ALA A 190 4.60 5.61 0.80
N LEU A 191 3.74 4.91 0.06
CA LEU A 191 3.26 5.31 -1.28
C LEU A 191 2.15 6.39 -1.25
N GLN A 192 1.60 6.74 -0.08
CA GLN A 192 0.42 7.62 0.02
C GLN A 192 0.69 9.12 0.27
N GLY A 193 1.96 9.55 0.36
CA GLY A 193 2.40 10.94 0.25
C GLY A 193 1.55 12.05 0.90
N GLU A 194 1.94 12.48 2.10
CA GLU A 194 1.87 13.88 2.62
C GLU A 194 2.56 13.92 4.00
N ASP A 195 2.44 12.84 4.78
CA ASP A 195 3.25 12.54 5.97
C ASP A 195 3.32 11.01 6.17
N PRO A 196 4.27 10.30 5.53
CA PRO A 196 4.34 8.84 5.62
C PRO A 196 4.66 8.33 7.04
N GLY A 197 5.17 9.18 7.93
CA GLY A 197 5.56 8.80 9.29
C GLY A 197 4.38 8.72 10.25
N LYS A 198 3.42 9.65 10.13
CA LYS A 198 2.30 9.75 11.07
C LYS A 198 1.40 8.49 11.12
N PRO A 199 0.97 7.89 10.00
CA PRO A 199 0.17 6.67 10.03
C PRO A 199 0.88 5.47 10.69
N LEU A 200 2.20 5.38 10.53
CA LEU A 200 3.02 4.35 11.17
C LEU A 200 3.14 4.62 12.69
N LEU A 201 3.34 5.88 13.07
CA LEU A 201 3.36 6.30 14.47
C LEU A 201 2.02 6.03 15.16
N ASP A 202 0.90 6.29 14.50
CA ASP A 202 -0.44 6.00 15.00
C ASP A 202 -0.62 4.49 15.25
N ALA A 203 -0.19 3.64 14.30
CA ALA A 203 -0.24 2.18 14.48
C ALA A 203 0.66 1.67 15.63
N LEU A 204 1.82 2.31 15.85
CA LEU A 204 2.68 2.02 17.01
C LEU A 204 2.07 2.52 18.33
N THR A 205 1.27 3.57 18.28
CA THR A 205 0.51 4.07 19.43
C THR A 205 -0.62 3.09 19.78
N ASP A 206 -1.34 2.60 18.78
CA ASP A 206 -2.35 1.53 18.94
C ASP A 206 -1.74 0.25 19.54
N LEU A 207 -0.53 -0.13 19.10
CA LEU A 207 0.23 -1.25 19.66
C LEU A 207 0.47 -1.05 21.17
N ARG A 208 0.96 0.14 21.57
CA ARG A 208 1.21 0.47 22.99
C ARG A 208 -0.08 0.42 23.81
N VAL A 209 -1.18 0.94 23.27
CA VAL A 209 -2.50 0.86 23.91
C VAL A 209 -2.92 -0.60 24.12
N GLY A 210 -2.75 -1.46 23.12
CA GLY A 210 -3.11 -2.87 23.24
C GLY A 210 -2.24 -3.69 24.21
N VAL A 211 -0.99 -3.30 24.42
CA VAL A 211 -0.15 -3.84 25.50
C VAL A 211 -0.71 -3.47 26.86
N ALA A 212 -1.01 -2.19 27.09
CA ALA A 212 -1.60 -1.72 28.35
C ALA A 212 -2.97 -2.35 28.62
N VAL A 213 -3.81 -2.54 27.59
CA VAL A 213 -5.07 -3.32 27.67
C VAL A 213 -4.80 -4.77 28.10
N GLY A 214 -3.74 -5.39 27.59
CA GLY A 214 -3.31 -6.73 27.98
C GLY A 214 -2.97 -6.82 29.48
N GLU A 215 -2.14 -5.89 29.97
CA GLU A 215 -1.72 -5.80 31.38
C GLU A 215 -2.92 -5.58 32.31
N LEU A 216 -3.82 -4.65 31.97
CA LEU A 216 -5.04 -4.39 32.75
C LEU A 216 -5.98 -5.60 32.76
N ARG A 217 -6.08 -6.35 31.66
CA ARG A 217 -6.87 -7.58 31.66
C ARG A 217 -6.28 -8.66 32.54
N GLN A 218 -4.96 -8.78 32.58
CA GLN A 218 -4.29 -9.72 33.46
C GLN A 218 -4.54 -9.33 34.93
N LEU A 219 -4.40 -8.04 35.26
CA LEU A 219 -4.75 -7.52 36.59
C LEU A 219 -6.22 -7.74 36.96
N ARG A 220 -7.15 -7.58 36.03
CA ARG A 220 -8.58 -7.87 36.27
C ARG A 220 -8.84 -9.35 36.56
N ILE A 221 -8.08 -10.26 35.97
CA ILE A 221 -8.25 -11.72 36.15
C ILE A 221 -7.58 -12.19 37.46
N ASP A 222 -6.38 -11.68 37.75
CA ASP A 222 -5.61 -12.08 38.94
C ASP A 222 -5.98 -11.24 40.19
N GLY A 223 -6.77 -10.18 39.99
CA GLY A 223 -7.22 -9.16 40.94
C GLY A 223 -8.34 -9.59 41.91
N PRO A 224 -8.43 -9.00 43.12
CA PRO A 224 -9.68 -9.02 43.89
C PRO A 224 -10.80 -8.31 43.12
N VAL A 225 -12.05 -8.60 43.50
CA VAL A 225 -13.26 -8.13 42.82
C VAL A 225 -13.33 -6.60 42.74
N ASP A 226 -12.87 -5.89 43.76
CA ASP A 226 -12.89 -4.42 43.80
C ASP A 226 -11.96 -3.81 42.74
N GLU A 227 -10.74 -4.32 42.60
CA GLU A 227 -9.78 -3.89 41.57
C GLU A 227 -10.31 -4.23 40.16
N ALA A 228 -10.92 -5.41 40.00
CA ALA A 228 -11.54 -5.80 38.75
C ALA A 228 -12.71 -4.86 38.36
N ALA A 229 -13.48 -4.40 39.34
CA ALA A 229 -14.57 -3.44 39.14
C ALA A 229 -14.07 -2.05 38.70
N MET A 230 -12.88 -1.62 39.16
CA MET A 230 -12.25 -0.38 38.73
C MET A 230 -11.71 -0.44 37.29
N ILE A 231 -11.17 -1.59 36.87
CA ILE A 231 -10.57 -1.77 35.53
C ILE A 231 -11.65 -1.94 34.45
N THR A 232 -12.78 -2.58 34.78
CA THR A 232 -13.79 -2.99 33.79
C THR A 232 -14.38 -1.82 32.96
N PRO A 233 -14.73 -0.66 33.55
CA PRO A 233 -15.20 0.50 32.79
C PRO A 233 -14.14 1.04 31.82
N VAL A 234 -12.86 1.06 32.22
CA VAL A 234 -11.75 1.52 31.38
C VAL A 234 -11.60 0.62 30.15
N LEU A 235 -11.56 -0.70 30.34
CA LEU A 235 -11.48 -1.66 29.24
C LEU A 235 -12.66 -1.53 28.27
N ARG A 236 -13.89 -1.38 28.81
CA ARG A 236 -15.09 -1.19 27.98
C ARG A 236 -15.01 0.11 27.17
N GLY A 237 -14.60 1.22 27.79
CA GLY A 237 -14.48 2.50 27.09
C GLY A 237 -13.41 2.48 25.99
N VAL A 238 -12.26 1.82 26.22
CA VAL A 238 -11.26 1.57 25.17
C VAL A 238 -11.88 0.74 24.04
N GLY A 239 -12.61 -0.35 24.37
CA GLY A 239 -13.30 -1.18 23.39
C GLY A 239 -14.29 -0.39 22.53
N THR A 240 -15.09 0.47 23.15
CA THR A 240 -16.05 1.36 22.45
C THR A 240 -15.33 2.33 21.52
N HIS A 241 -14.27 3.00 22.00
CA HIS A 241 -13.49 3.94 21.21
C HIS A 241 -12.94 3.31 19.93
N TYR A 242 -12.25 2.16 20.04
CA TYR A 242 -11.67 1.49 18.86
C TYR A 242 -12.71 0.91 17.89
N ARG A 243 -13.94 0.60 18.33
CA ARG A 243 -15.05 0.23 17.42
C ARG A 243 -15.59 1.43 16.64
N ALA A 244 -15.60 2.60 17.28
CA ALA A 244 -16.11 3.83 16.69
C ALA A 244 -15.15 4.41 15.64
N LEU A 245 -13.85 4.15 15.76
CA LEU A 245 -12.83 4.68 14.84
C LEU A 245 -13.14 4.42 13.35
N ARG A 246 -12.85 5.42 12.53
CA ARG A 246 -12.98 5.40 11.07
C ARG A 246 -11.66 5.91 10.46
N PRO A 247 -11.06 5.21 9.47
CA PRO A 247 -9.75 5.60 8.92
C PRO A 247 -9.69 7.01 8.34
N ASN A 248 -10.81 7.53 7.83
CA ASN A 248 -10.86 8.86 7.21
C ASN A 248 -11.37 9.95 8.18
N GLN A 249 -11.79 9.57 9.40
CA GLN A 249 -12.36 10.46 10.41
C GLN A 249 -12.00 9.92 11.81
N PRO A 250 -10.74 10.06 12.24
CA PRO A 250 -10.36 9.71 13.60
C PRO A 250 -11.11 10.63 14.57
N ALA A 251 -11.98 10.05 15.38
CA ALA A 251 -12.68 10.76 16.44
C ALA A 251 -11.84 10.70 17.72
N PRO A 252 -11.72 11.81 18.48
CA PRO A 252 -11.05 11.78 19.77
C PRO A 252 -11.79 10.81 20.72
N PRO A 253 -11.08 10.18 21.68
CA PRO A 253 -11.75 9.36 22.68
C PRO A 253 -12.69 10.19 23.55
N GLU A 254 -13.77 9.56 24.03
CA GLU A 254 -14.78 10.22 24.85
C GLU A 254 -14.18 10.74 26.16
N PRO A 255 -14.55 11.96 26.62
CA PRO A 255 -14.05 12.52 27.88
C PRO A 255 -14.30 11.61 29.10
N ASP A 256 -15.39 10.86 29.08
CA ASP A 256 -15.75 9.90 30.13
C ASP A 256 -14.72 8.78 30.31
N LEU A 257 -14.01 8.41 29.23
CA LEU A 257 -12.93 7.43 29.30
C LEU A 257 -11.73 7.98 30.07
N LEU A 258 -11.37 9.26 29.89
CA LEU A 258 -10.31 9.90 30.67
C LEU A 258 -10.68 9.92 32.17
N ALA A 259 -11.90 10.32 32.50
CA ALA A 259 -12.40 10.31 33.88
C ALA A 259 -12.47 8.89 34.47
N GLY A 260 -12.71 7.86 33.65
CA GLY A 260 -12.62 6.46 34.05
C GLY A 260 -11.18 6.03 34.37
N ILE A 261 -10.21 6.42 33.55
CA ILE A 261 -8.79 6.14 33.75
C ILE A 261 -8.29 6.82 35.03
N ASP A 262 -8.63 8.10 35.24
CA ASP A 262 -8.20 8.87 36.42
C ASP A 262 -8.81 8.30 37.72
N ARG A 263 -10.08 7.86 37.69
CA ARG A 263 -10.70 7.15 38.83
C ARG A 263 -10.02 5.82 39.14
N ALA A 264 -9.67 5.05 38.12
CA ALA A 264 -8.94 3.80 38.31
C ALA A 264 -7.54 4.09 38.91
N LEU A 265 -6.82 5.10 38.41
CA LEU A 265 -5.53 5.52 38.96
C LEU A 265 -5.61 5.85 40.46
N ALA A 266 -6.64 6.60 40.87
CA ALA A 266 -6.88 6.92 42.28
C ALA A 266 -7.23 5.68 43.10
N GLY A 267 -8.08 4.79 42.59
CA GLY A 267 -8.51 3.57 43.28
C GLY A 267 -7.39 2.57 43.54
N PHE A 268 -6.40 2.48 42.64
CA PHE A 268 -5.23 1.63 42.84
C PHE A 268 -4.23 2.17 43.86
N ALA A 269 -4.39 3.39 44.39
CA ALA A 269 -3.46 4.00 45.36
C ALA A 269 -3.28 3.17 46.64
N SER A 270 -4.30 2.41 47.04
CA SER A 270 -4.29 1.54 48.23
C SER A 270 -3.98 0.07 47.95
N SER A 271 -3.64 -0.30 46.71
CA SER A 271 -3.35 -1.68 46.31
C SER A 271 -1.96 -2.15 46.77
N MET A 272 -1.73 -3.47 46.73
CA MET A 272 -0.42 -4.06 47.03
C MET A 272 0.69 -3.45 46.12
N PRO A 273 1.93 -3.26 46.60
CA PRO A 273 2.96 -2.50 45.90
C PRO A 273 3.24 -2.94 44.45
N GLU A 274 3.30 -4.25 44.18
CA GLU A 274 3.55 -4.76 42.83
C GLU A 274 2.37 -4.55 41.87
N ARG A 275 1.15 -4.72 42.36
CA ARG A 275 -0.08 -4.50 41.58
C ARG A 275 -0.32 -3.02 41.34
N HIS A 276 -0.09 -2.19 42.36
CA HIS A 276 -0.10 -0.75 42.28
C HIS A 276 0.85 -0.24 41.19
N ARG A 277 2.11 -0.70 41.20
CA ARG A 277 3.09 -0.31 40.17
C ARG A 277 2.62 -0.69 38.76
N THR A 278 2.15 -1.92 38.58
CA THR A 278 1.74 -2.43 37.27
C THR A 278 0.49 -1.70 36.75
N SER A 279 -0.51 -1.49 37.61
CA SER A 279 -1.74 -0.78 37.23
C SER A 279 -1.49 0.68 36.90
N VAL A 280 -0.67 1.38 37.70
CA VAL A 280 -0.30 2.78 37.46
C VAL A 280 0.46 2.93 36.14
N LEU A 281 1.41 2.04 35.83
CA LEU A 281 2.13 2.06 34.56
C LEU A 281 1.18 1.86 33.37
N ALA A 282 0.30 0.85 33.43
CA ALA A 282 -0.64 0.55 32.36
C ALA A 282 -1.66 1.70 32.15
N LEU A 283 -2.24 2.23 33.23
CA LEU A 283 -3.21 3.32 33.17
C LEU A 283 -2.57 4.64 32.72
N THR A 284 -1.36 4.94 33.18
CA THR A 284 -0.61 6.13 32.72
C THR A 284 -0.25 6.02 31.25
N SER A 285 0.14 4.82 30.78
CA SER A 285 0.38 4.53 29.38
C SER A 285 -0.89 4.76 28.54
N LEU A 286 -2.04 4.23 28.97
CA LEU A 286 -3.33 4.50 28.30
C LEU A 286 -3.64 5.99 28.23
N ARG A 287 -3.50 6.70 29.36
CA ARG A 287 -3.75 8.14 29.45
C ARG A 287 -2.91 8.93 28.46
N ARG A 288 -1.60 8.66 28.39
CA ARG A 288 -0.69 9.36 27.47
C ARG A 288 -0.91 9.03 26.00
N ASN A 289 -1.22 7.78 25.67
CA ASN A 289 -1.41 7.37 24.28
C ASN A 289 -2.78 7.79 23.73
N LEU A 290 -3.85 7.74 24.54
CA LEU A 290 -5.20 8.12 24.11
C LEU A 290 -5.48 9.62 24.26
N PHE A 291 -4.89 10.27 25.26
CA PHE A 291 -5.11 11.68 25.58
C PHE A 291 -3.78 12.45 25.71
N PRO A 292 -3.01 12.60 24.62
CA PRO A 292 -1.71 13.27 24.65
C PRO A 292 -1.80 14.74 25.10
N SER A 293 -2.93 15.41 24.85
CA SER A 293 -3.18 16.81 25.23
C SER A 293 -3.81 16.99 26.61
N ALA A 294 -4.06 15.92 27.37
CA ALA A 294 -4.64 16.05 28.70
C ALA A 294 -3.65 16.69 29.70
N PRO A 295 -4.14 17.51 30.66
CA PRO A 295 -3.28 18.07 31.71
C PRO A 295 -2.62 16.96 32.53
N ALA A 296 -1.55 17.26 33.27
CA ALA A 296 -0.94 16.29 34.18
C ALA A 296 -1.99 15.73 35.16
N TYR A 297 -1.86 14.45 35.54
CA TYR A 297 -2.73 13.86 36.55
C TYR A 297 -2.54 14.61 37.87
N ALA A 298 -3.59 15.30 38.32
CA ALA A 298 -3.66 15.85 39.66
C ALA A 298 -4.31 14.77 40.52
N GLY A 299 -3.55 14.15 41.42
CA GLY A 299 -4.13 13.25 42.42
C GLY A 299 -5.27 13.96 43.17
N SER A 300 -6.28 13.20 43.61
CA SER A 300 -7.35 13.74 44.45
C SER A 300 -6.77 14.58 45.59
N PRO A 301 -7.27 15.80 45.83
CA PRO A 301 -6.72 16.66 46.88
C PRO A 301 -6.85 15.95 48.23
N GLU A 302 -5.74 15.85 48.97
CA GLU A 302 -5.77 15.47 50.37
C GLU A 302 -6.79 16.36 51.09
N MET A 303 -7.79 15.75 51.73
CA MET A 303 -8.68 16.49 52.63
C MET A 303 -7.82 17.09 53.76
N PRO A 304 -7.87 18.41 53.99
CA PRO A 304 -7.18 19.00 55.12
C PRO A 304 -7.78 18.45 56.42
N ALA A 305 -6.88 18.05 57.32
CA ALA A 305 -7.18 17.55 58.67
C ALA A 305 -7.87 18.60 59.55
#